data_AF-A0A521E195-F1
#
_entry.id   AF-A0A521E195-F1
#
_cell.length_a   1.000
_cell.length_b   1.000
_cell.length_c   1.000
_cell.angle_alpha   90.00
_cell.angle_beta   90.00
_cell.angle_gamma   90.00
#
_symmetry.space_group_name_H-M   'P 1'
#
loop_
_entity.id
_entity.type
_entity.pdbx_description
1 polymer ?
#
loop_
_entity_poly.entity_id
_entity_poly.type
_entity_poly.pdbx_seq_one_letter_code
_entity_poly.pdbx_strand_id
1 'polypeptide(L)'
;MYRKFHYLIPFLVIALVLGGCQQSDPQAKEDTEKSTKAEKLSVTEVIQKNQKALQENKGSSYTTEGTQDFIIEANGSSQKISQTVKMDIKMTNDPASVHTKGAIQGNGQTIDMEMYQVGDEIYQKAPNNQWLKSKGANLQVPKNQMQKPNQTLKQLIDLISGDKNEKFDFLSMKETEDEYLLTLDIGDPQSGKIHQEFMKQFKAEMMPGLKQSGLPVQEDRIKFTKVEQLIHIDKKSFENSKTEQTVILEIPVSQGDQSSTIKVEQAMTMKRNGEFNGTIEVPQEIKDQAKEFTP
;
A
#
# COMPACT_ATOMS: atom_id res chain seq x y z
N MET A 1 -9.96 30.84 61.87
CA MET A 1 -9.56 29.60 61.15
C MET A 1 -9.41 29.94 59.67
N TYR A 2 -8.26 29.55 59.12
CA TYR A 2 -7.79 29.56 57.72
C TYR A 2 -7.81 30.83 56.87
N ARG A 3 -6.57 31.23 56.54
CA ARG A 3 -6.08 32.32 55.70
C ARG A 3 -6.36 32.04 54.22
N LYS A 4 -6.72 33.09 53.48
CA LYS A 4 -6.60 33.19 52.02
C LYS A 4 -5.41 34.09 51.68
N PHE A 5 -4.50 33.59 50.85
CA PHE A 5 -3.47 34.31 50.08
C PHE A 5 -3.12 33.33 48.94
N HIS A 6 -3.10 33.71 47.66
CA HIS A 6 -2.10 34.61 47.12
C HIS A 6 -2.66 35.50 46.00
N TYR A 7 -2.19 36.73 46.07
CA TYR A 7 -2.44 37.86 45.18
C TYR A 7 -1.54 37.81 43.93
N LEU A 8 -2.10 38.31 42.82
CA LEU A 8 -1.38 39.04 41.77
C LEU A 8 -0.55 40.18 42.39
N ILE A 9 0.64 40.46 41.84
CA ILE A 9 1.08 41.77 41.31
C ILE A 9 2.59 41.74 41.00
N PRO A 10 3.01 42.35 39.87
CA PRO A 10 4.37 42.34 39.34
C PRO A 10 5.29 43.34 40.05
N PHE A 11 6.61 43.10 40.04
CA PHE A 11 7.58 44.18 40.27
C PHE A 11 8.84 43.98 39.43
N LEU A 12 8.92 44.81 38.40
CA LEU A 12 10.12 45.23 37.69
C LEU A 12 11.04 45.95 38.70
N VAL A 13 12.24 45.43 38.97
CA VAL A 13 13.30 46.19 39.64
C VAL A 13 14.50 46.24 38.72
N ILE A 14 14.69 47.44 38.18
CA ILE A 14 15.82 47.92 37.42
C ILE A 14 17.01 48.02 38.38
N ALA A 15 18.10 47.30 38.11
CA ALA A 15 19.40 47.57 38.70
C ALA A 15 20.26 48.29 37.65
N LEU A 16 20.24 49.62 37.73
CA LEU A 16 21.23 50.51 37.11
C LEU A 16 22.50 50.47 37.98
N VAL A 17 23.61 50.01 37.42
CA VAL A 17 24.94 50.46 37.85
C VAL A 17 25.63 51.05 36.62
N LEU A 18 25.84 52.36 36.68
CA LEU A 18 26.66 53.15 35.77
C LEU A 18 28.13 53.07 36.19
N GLY A 19 29.03 53.12 35.19
CA GLY A 19 30.30 53.81 35.34
C GLY A 19 31.55 53.07 34.86
N GLY A 20 31.96 53.32 33.62
CA GLY A 20 33.28 52.97 33.10
C GLY A 20 33.40 53.11 31.58
N CYS A 21 33.37 54.34 31.08
CA CYS A 21 33.59 54.68 29.66
C CYS A 21 35.02 54.34 29.20
N GLN A 22 35.21 53.71 28.03
CA GLN A 22 35.73 54.36 26.82
C GLN A 22 36.07 53.38 25.69
N GLN A 23 35.81 53.88 24.48
CA GLN A 23 36.26 53.47 23.15
C GLN A 23 35.38 52.52 22.31
N SER A 24 34.86 53.16 21.27
CA SER A 24 34.03 52.77 20.15
C SER A 24 34.65 51.70 19.24
N ASP A 25 33.88 50.66 18.88
CA ASP A 25 33.40 50.44 17.49
C ASP A 25 32.42 49.25 17.41
N PRO A 26 31.47 49.24 16.46
CA PRO A 26 30.40 48.26 16.38
C PRO A 26 30.80 47.06 15.51
N GLN A 27 30.95 45.89 16.11
CA GLN A 27 30.72 44.63 15.41
C GLN A 27 29.75 43.80 16.26
N ALA A 28 28.48 43.89 15.88
CA ALA A 28 27.48 42.92 16.26
C ALA A 28 27.99 41.53 15.84
N LYS A 29 28.41 40.74 16.83
CA LYS A 29 28.44 39.29 16.71
C LYS A 29 26.98 38.87 16.67
N GLU A 30 26.46 38.66 15.48
CA GLU A 30 25.36 37.72 15.30
C GLU A 30 25.86 36.37 15.82
N ASP A 31 25.39 35.99 17.01
CA ASP A 31 25.25 34.59 17.37
C ASP A 31 24.35 33.94 16.30
N THR A 32 24.98 33.47 15.23
CA THR A 32 24.34 32.54 14.33
C THR A 32 24.19 31.24 15.12
N GLU A 33 23.05 31.08 15.78
CA GLU A 33 22.48 29.77 16.05
C GLU A 33 22.61 28.98 14.74
N LYS A 34 23.56 28.04 14.70
CA LYS A 34 23.50 26.91 13.80
C LYS A 34 22.26 26.12 14.18
N SER A 35 21.10 26.60 13.72
CA SER A 35 19.97 25.74 13.44
C SER A 35 20.51 24.68 12.49
N THR A 36 20.79 23.51 13.06
CA THR A 36 21.00 22.27 12.31
C THR A 36 19.69 22.00 11.62
N LYS A 37 19.49 22.64 10.48
CA LYS A 37 18.40 22.36 9.56
C LYS A 37 18.56 20.88 9.23
N ALA A 38 17.73 20.04 9.86
CA ALA A 38 17.75 18.61 9.62
C ALA A 38 17.76 18.40 8.11
N GLU A 39 18.75 17.67 7.62
CA GLU A 39 18.94 17.47 6.19
C GLU A 39 17.68 16.79 5.65
N LYS A 40 16.98 17.48 4.75
CA LYS A 40 15.74 16.98 4.18
C LYS A 40 16.09 15.82 3.26
N LEU A 41 15.63 14.62 3.61
CA LEU A 41 15.86 13.43 2.80
C LEU A 41 15.21 13.57 1.41
N SER A 42 15.93 13.09 0.41
CA SER A 42 15.40 12.89 -0.93
C SER A 42 14.41 11.72 -0.98
N VAL A 43 13.60 11.64 -2.04
CA VAL A 43 12.67 10.53 -2.27
C VAL A 43 13.41 9.20 -2.29
N THR A 44 14.53 9.11 -3.00
CA THR A 44 15.33 7.90 -3.10
C THR A 44 15.85 7.44 -1.74
N GLU A 45 16.32 8.35 -0.89
CA GLU A 45 16.78 8.01 0.46
C GLU A 45 15.65 7.51 1.35
N VAL A 46 14.46 8.10 1.27
CA VAL A 46 13.28 7.64 2.01
C VAL A 46 12.89 6.22 1.59
N ILE A 47 12.82 5.94 0.28
CA ILE A 47 12.47 4.60 -0.21
C ILE A 47 13.55 3.58 0.20
N GLN A 48 14.85 3.93 0.11
CA GLN A 48 15.94 3.04 0.54
C GLN A 48 15.88 2.71 2.04
N LYS A 49 15.65 3.71 2.88
CA LYS A 49 15.48 3.50 4.33
C LYS A 49 14.25 2.67 4.65
N ASN A 50 13.15 2.90 3.94
CA ASN A 50 11.93 2.10 4.07
C ASN A 50 12.17 0.63 3.73
N GLN A 51 12.83 0.35 2.61
CA GLN A 51 13.18 -1.02 2.25
C GLN A 51 14.05 -1.71 3.29
N LYS A 52 15.03 -1.00 3.86
CA LYS A 52 15.87 -1.54 4.92
C LYS A 52 15.04 -1.90 6.16
N ALA A 53 14.17 -1.00 6.62
CA ALA A 53 13.27 -1.27 7.75
C ALA A 53 12.39 -2.51 7.48
N LEU A 54 11.87 -2.65 6.25
CA LEU A 54 11.05 -3.79 5.85
C LEU A 54 11.82 -5.12 5.77
N GLN A 55 13.12 -5.08 5.46
CA GLN A 55 13.99 -6.26 5.43
C GLN A 55 14.39 -6.73 6.83
N GLU A 56 14.58 -5.79 7.77
CA GLU A 56 14.93 -6.09 9.17
C GLU A 56 13.73 -6.61 9.97
N ASN A 57 12.52 -6.33 9.49
CA ASN A 57 11.28 -6.76 10.11
C ASN A 57 11.08 -8.30 10.00
N LYS A 58 10.82 -8.98 11.12
CA LYS A 58 10.61 -10.45 11.16
C LYS A 58 9.25 -10.89 10.62
N GLY A 59 8.25 -10.03 10.76
CA GLY A 59 6.88 -10.29 10.35
C GLY A 59 5.99 -9.10 10.68
N SER A 60 4.89 -8.95 9.95
CA SER A 60 3.96 -7.84 10.16
C SER A 60 2.52 -8.31 10.04
N SER A 61 1.64 -7.57 10.69
CA SER A 61 0.19 -7.74 10.55
C SER A 61 -0.41 -6.51 9.88
N TYR A 62 -1.42 -6.73 9.05
CA TYR A 62 -2.11 -5.71 8.29
C TYR A 62 -3.62 -5.95 8.31
N THR A 63 -4.37 -4.87 8.19
CA THR A 63 -5.79 -4.91 7.85
C THR A 63 -5.97 -4.20 6.52
N THR A 64 -6.63 -4.87 5.58
CA THR A 64 -6.99 -4.35 4.28
C THR A 64 -8.49 -4.19 4.21
N GLU A 65 -8.97 -3.01 3.82
CA GLU A 65 -10.38 -2.73 3.61
C GLU A 65 -10.58 -1.91 2.35
N GLY A 66 -11.73 -2.02 1.71
CA GLY A 66 -12.02 -1.20 0.55
C GLY A 66 -13.26 -1.60 -0.21
N THR A 67 -13.47 -0.94 -1.33
CA THR A 67 -14.61 -1.13 -2.21
C THR A 67 -14.14 -1.42 -3.62
N GLN A 68 -14.91 -2.25 -4.31
CA GLN A 68 -14.71 -2.55 -5.71
C GLN A 68 -16.05 -2.55 -6.42
N ASP A 69 -16.16 -1.74 -7.47
CA ASP A 69 -17.33 -1.62 -8.31
C ASP A 69 -17.02 -2.14 -9.72
N PHE A 70 -17.86 -3.04 -10.21
CA PHE A 70 -17.86 -3.47 -11.61
C PHE A 70 -19.10 -2.89 -12.29
N ILE A 71 -18.90 -2.01 -13.25
CA ILE A 71 -19.96 -1.36 -14.01
C ILE A 71 -19.93 -1.92 -15.43
N ILE A 72 -20.95 -2.68 -15.80
CA ILE A 72 -21.09 -3.29 -17.11
C ILE A 72 -22.00 -2.39 -17.95
N GLU A 73 -21.44 -1.80 -19.00
CA GLU A 73 -22.17 -0.94 -19.94
C GLU A 73 -22.36 -1.70 -21.26
N ALA A 74 -23.62 -2.00 -21.61
CA ALA A 74 -23.98 -2.73 -22.81
C ALA A 74 -25.31 -2.22 -23.39
N ASN A 75 -25.36 -1.96 -24.70
CA ASN A 75 -26.60 -1.63 -25.44
C ASN A 75 -27.45 -0.51 -24.78
N GLY A 76 -26.81 0.53 -24.24
CA GLY A 76 -27.48 1.65 -23.58
C GLY A 76 -28.01 1.36 -22.17
N SER A 77 -27.75 0.18 -21.63
CA SER A 77 -28.02 -0.20 -20.23
C SER A 77 -26.73 -0.26 -19.43
N SER A 78 -26.82 0.01 -18.12
CA SER A 78 -25.71 -0.09 -17.18
C SER A 78 -26.12 -0.92 -15.98
N GLN A 79 -25.29 -1.90 -15.61
CA GLN A 79 -25.44 -2.69 -14.40
C GLN A 79 -24.21 -2.49 -13.52
N LYS A 80 -24.42 -2.15 -12.24
CA LYS A 80 -23.37 -2.01 -11.25
C LYS A 80 -23.40 -3.16 -10.26
N ILE A 81 -22.24 -3.78 -10.03
CA ILE A 81 -22.01 -4.77 -8.99
C ILE A 81 -21.00 -4.16 -8.02
N SER A 82 -21.44 -3.92 -6.79
CA SER A 82 -20.59 -3.37 -5.73
C SER A 82 -20.15 -4.45 -4.77
N GLN A 83 -18.88 -4.40 -4.41
CA GLN A 83 -18.24 -5.27 -3.45
C GLN A 83 -17.52 -4.45 -2.38
N THR A 84 -17.55 -4.94 -1.15
CA THR A 84 -16.71 -4.46 -0.05
C THR A 84 -15.80 -5.58 0.38
N VAL A 85 -14.52 -5.27 0.54
CA VAL A 85 -13.48 -6.22 0.95
C VAL A 85 -13.02 -5.83 2.34
N LYS A 86 -12.88 -6.81 3.23
CA LYS A 86 -12.20 -6.64 4.52
C LYS A 86 -11.39 -7.89 4.83
N MET A 87 -10.08 -7.73 5.00
CA MET A 87 -9.13 -8.81 5.18
C MET A 87 -8.12 -8.44 6.27
N ASP A 88 -7.80 -9.40 7.13
CA ASP A 88 -6.65 -9.36 8.02
C ASP A 88 -5.55 -10.25 7.44
N ILE A 89 -4.33 -9.74 7.42
CA ILE A 89 -3.16 -10.41 6.84
C ILE A 89 -2.07 -10.46 7.91
N LYS A 90 -1.53 -11.65 8.15
CA LYS A 90 -0.29 -11.84 8.91
C LYS A 90 0.76 -12.40 7.98
N MET A 91 1.98 -11.89 8.08
CA MET A 91 3.10 -12.40 7.30
C MET A 91 4.36 -12.49 8.15
N THR A 92 5.19 -13.49 7.86
CA THR A 92 6.55 -13.66 8.38
C THR A 92 7.54 -13.62 7.21
N ASN A 93 8.77 -13.16 7.46
CA ASN A 93 9.81 -13.07 6.44
C ASN A 93 10.75 -14.28 6.42
N ASP A 94 10.97 -14.91 7.57
CA ASP A 94 11.86 -16.08 7.72
C ASP A 94 11.34 -17.07 8.79
N PRO A 95 10.79 -18.24 8.39
CA PRO A 95 10.45 -18.59 7.01
C PRO A 95 9.33 -17.69 6.47
N ALA A 96 9.32 -17.48 5.16
CA ALA A 96 8.25 -16.72 4.51
C ALA A 96 6.92 -17.48 4.63
N SER A 97 5.93 -16.88 5.29
CA SER A 97 4.60 -17.46 5.44
C SER A 97 3.54 -16.36 5.50
N VAL A 98 2.32 -16.67 5.09
CA VAL A 98 1.19 -15.73 5.04
C VAL A 98 -0.07 -16.42 5.57
N HIS A 99 -0.84 -15.72 6.38
CA HIS A 99 -2.21 -16.09 6.74
C HIS A 99 -3.10 -14.90 6.44
N THR A 100 -4.08 -15.12 5.59
CA THR A 100 -5.08 -14.11 5.21
C THR A 100 -6.45 -14.62 5.62
N LYS A 101 -7.24 -13.78 6.27
CA LYS A 101 -8.60 -14.10 6.68
C LYS A 101 -9.50 -12.88 6.55
N GLY A 102 -10.72 -13.07 6.05
CA GLY A 102 -11.67 -11.97 5.98
C GLY A 102 -12.90 -12.34 5.18
N ALA A 103 -13.53 -11.33 4.59
CA ALA A 103 -14.74 -11.51 3.82
C ALA A 103 -14.83 -10.50 2.67
N ILE A 104 -15.48 -10.95 1.60
CA ILE A 104 -15.96 -10.10 0.51
C ILE A 104 -17.49 -10.07 0.60
N GLN A 105 -18.06 -8.89 0.63
CA GLN A 105 -19.51 -8.68 0.65
C GLN A 105 -19.96 -8.06 -0.67
N GLY A 106 -21.00 -8.60 -1.29
CA GLY A 106 -21.55 -8.05 -2.54
C GLY A 106 -22.86 -8.74 -2.92
N ASN A 107 -23.76 -8.02 -3.59
CA ASN A 107 -25.06 -8.54 -4.04
C ASN A 107 -25.89 -9.24 -2.94
N GLY A 108 -25.82 -8.73 -1.70
CA GLY A 108 -26.53 -9.31 -0.54
C GLY A 108 -25.92 -10.61 0.00
N GLN A 109 -24.77 -11.05 -0.53
CA GLN A 109 -24.05 -12.23 -0.07
C GLN A 109 -22.73 -11.84 0.58
N THR A 110 -22.30 -12.65 1.54
CA THR A 110 -20.97 -12.58 2.15
C THR A 110 -20.22 -13.86 1.81
N ILE A 111 -19.02 -13.71 1.27
CA ILE A 111 -18.11 -14.82 0.97
C ILE A 111 -16.95 -14.69 1.95
N ASP A 112 -16.90 -15.61 2.92
CA ASP A 112 -15.75 -15.71 3.82
C ASP A 112 -14.55 -16.26 3.06
N MET A 113 -13.39 -15.66 3.30
CA MET A 113 -12.12 -16.06 2.73
C MET A 113 -11.13 -16.38 3.83
N GLU A 114 -10.43 -17.50 3.68
CA GLU A 114 -9.30 -17.83 4.53
C GLU A 114 -8.26 -18.59 3.73
N MET A 115 -6.99 -18.23 3.90
CA MET A 115 -5.88 -18.78 3.16
C MET A 115 -4.62 -18.82 4.01
N TYR A 116 -3.87 -19.91 3.88
CA TYR A 116 -2.53 -20.05 4.42
C TYR A 116 -1.55 -20.33 3.28
N GLN A 117 -0.39 -19.69 3.33
CA GLN A 117 0.78 -20.07 2.55
C GLN A 117 1.93 -20.30 3.54
N VAL A 118 2.44 -21.53 3.57
CA VAL A 118 3.59 -21.91 4.41
C VAL A 118 4.57 -22.70 3.55
N GLY A 119 5.73 -22.10 3.28
CA GLY A 119 6.66 -22.62 2.26
C GLY A 119 6.00 -22.68 0.88
N ASP A 120 6.06 -23.85 0.25
CA ASP A 120 5.45 -24.09 -1.06
C ASP A 120 3.98 -24.54 -0.99
N GLU A 121 3.45 -24.80 0.20
CA GLU A 121 2.07 -25.27 0.36
C GLU A 121 1.10 -24.10 0.52
N ILE A 122 0.01 -24.15 -0.23
CA ILE A 122 -1.09 -23.19 -0.14
C ILE A 122 -2.36 -23.95 0.23
N TYR A 123 -3.04 -23.47 1.27
CA TYR A 123 -4.33 -23.96 1.72
C TYR A 123 -5.33 -22.82 1.59
N GLN A 124 -6.43 -23.02 0.88
CA GLN A 124 -7.47 -22.01 0.71
C GLN A 124 -8.85 -22.58 1.00
N LYS A 125 -9.70 -21.77 1.64
CA LYS A 125 -11.10 -22.09 1.88
C LYS A 125 -11.91 -21.70 0.64
N ALA A 126 -12.50 -22.68 -0.04
CA ALA A 126 -13.41 -22.44 -1.14
C ALA A 126 -14.76 -21.89 -0.64
N PRO A 127 -15.57 -21.24 -1.51
CA PRO A 127 -16.87 -20.67 -1.12
C PRO A 127 -17.85 -21.69 -0.53
N ASN A 128 -17.68 -22.98 -0.84
CA ASN A 128 -18.47 -24.08 -0.27
C ASN A 128 -17.92 -24.58 1.08
N ASN A 129 -17.05 -23.82 1.73
CA ASN A 129 -16.32 -24.15 2.97
C ASN A 129 -15.34 -25.34 2.88
N GLN A 130 -15.08 -25.89 1.69
CA GLN A 130 -14.09 -26.94 1.52
C GLN A 130 -12.68 -26.35 1.50
N TRP A 131 -11.75 -26.96 2.24
CA TRP A 131 -10.34 -26.63 2.11
C TRP A 131 -9.73 -27.29 0.88
N LEU A 132 -8.95 -26.51 0.16
CA LEU A 132 -8.18 -26.95 -1.00
C LEU A 132 -6.72 -26.77 -0.69
N LYS A 133 -5.94 -27.83 -0.90
CA LYS A 133 -4.48 -27.83 -0.80
C LYS A 133 -3.90 -27.78 -2.20
N SER A 134 -2.80 -27.05 -2.36
CA SER A 134 -2.00 -27.06 -3.57
C SER A 134 -0.53 -26.78 -3.24
N LYS A 135 0.34 -27.02 -4.23
CA LYS A 135 1.72 -26.54 -4.20
C LYS A 135 1.86 -25.34 -5.14
N GLY A 136 2.76 -24.42 -4.78
CA GLY A 136 2.99 -23.15 -5.46
C GLY A 136 2.91 -23.25 -6.99
N ALA A 137 2.20 -22.29 -7.60
CA ALA A 137 1.81 -22.17 -9.02
C ALA A 137 0.50 -22.86 -9.47
N ASN A 138 -0.05 -23.83 -8.73
CA ASN A 138 -1.20 -24.63 -9.24
C ASN A 138 -2.58 -24.06 -8.93
N LEU A 139 -2.68 -23.02 -8.10
CA LEU A 139 -3.92 -22.28 -7.91
C LEU A 139 -4.00 -21.11 -8.89
N GLN A 140 -5.21 -20.87 -9.40
CA GLN A 140 -5.57 -19.65 -10.13
C GLN A 140 -5.53 -18.39 -9.25
N VAL A 141 -5.05 -18.49 -8.01
CA VAL A 141 -4.62 -17.31 -7.25
C VAL A 141 -3.35 -16.83 -7.95
N PRO A 142 -3.37 -15.67 -8.62
CA PRO A 142 -2.20 -15.20 -9.32
C PRO A 142 -1.03 -15.19 -8.35
N LYS A 143 0.13 -15.75 -8.75
CA LYS A 143 1.38 -15.73 -7.96
C LYS A 143 1.71 -14.33 -7.41
N ASN A 144 1.13 -13.30 -8.02
CA ASN A 144 1.32 -11.93 -7.68
C ASN A 144 0.37 -11.34 -6.62
N GLN A 145 -0.78 -11.95 -6.33
CA GLN A 145 -1.69 -11.45 -5.28
C GLN A 145 -1.07 -11.56 -3.87
N MET A 146 -0.07 -12.42 -3.71
CA MET A 146 0.71 -12.60 -2.50
C MET A 146 2.13 -12.03 -2.63
N GLN A 147 2.38 -11.15 -3.62
CA GLN A 147 3.61 -10.38 -3.55
C GLN A 147 3.60 -9.65 -2.22
N LYS A 148 4.71 -9.77 -1.49
CA LYS A 148 4.97 -8.92 -0.34
C LYS A 148 4.57 -7.50 -0.76
N PRO A 149 3.82 -6.72 0.04
CA PRO A 149 3.41 -5.35 -0.30
C PRO A 149 4.56 -4.42 -0.77
N ASN A 150 5.79 -4.89 -0.60
CA ASN A 150 7.06 -4.21 -0.83
C ASN A 150 7.70 -4.56 -2.19
N GLN A 151 7.18 -5.51 -2.99
CA GLN A 151 7.76 -5.82 -4.31
C GLN A 151 7.55 -4.67 -5.32
N THR A 152 6.40 -3.99 -5.28
CA THR A 152 6.15 -2.79 -6.11
C THR A 152 7.14 -1.68 -5.80
N LEU A 153 7.42 -1.42 -4.50
CA LEU A 153 8.45 -0.47 -4.08
C LEU A 153 9.87 -0.91 -4.45
N LYS A 154 10.14 -2.22 -4.48
CA LYS A 154 11.42 -2.76 -4.95
C LYS A 154 11.60 -2.55 -6.46
N GLN A 155 10.59 -2.89 -7.25
CA GLN A 155 10.58 -2.67 -8.69
C GLN A 155 10.70 -1.18 -9.02
N LEU A 156 10.05 -0.32 -8.23
CA LEU A 156 10.20 1.13 -8.32
C LEU A 156 11.65 1.56 -8.09
N ILE A 157 12.32 1.08 -7.04
CA ILE A 157 13.74 1.36 -6.79
C ILE A 157 14.61 0.90 -7.95
N ASP A 158 14.41 -0.33 -8.46
CA ASP A 158 15.21 -0.85 -9.57
C ASP A 158 15.04 0.01 -10.84
N LEU A 159 13.85 0.59 -11.04
CA LEU A 159 13.55 1.50 -12.14
C LEU A 159 14.18 2.89 -11.96
N ILE A 160 14.16 3.46 -10.74
CA ILE A 160 14.64 4.84 -10.48
C ILE A 160 16.11 4.93 -10.05
N SER A 161 16.73 3.83 -9.61
CA SER A 161 18.12 3.82 -9.13
C SER A 161 19.16 3.94 -10.25
N GLY A 162 18.74 3.77 -11.51
CA GLY A 162 19.59 3.94 -12.68
C GLY A 162 19.84 5.40 -13.07
N ASP A 163 18.98 6.33 -12.65
CA ASP A 163 19.05 7.72 -13.10
C ASP A 163 18.86 8.71 -11.94
N LYS A 164 19.99 9.10 -11.33
CA LYS A 164 20.02 9.95 -10.11
C LYS A 164 19.50 11.37 -10.32
N ASN A 165 19.28 11.79 -11.57
CA ASN A 165 18.93 13.15 -11.93
C ASN A 165 17.55 13.27 -12.62
N GLU A 166 16.87 12.16 -12.84
CA GLU A 166 15.58 12.16 -13.54
C GLU A 166 14.45 12.51 -12.56
N LYS A 167 13.66 13.53 -12.91
CA LYS A 167 12.40 13.78 -12.21
C LYS A 167 11.38 12.80 -12.78
N PHE A 168 10.84 11.96 -11.91
CA PHE A 168 9.80 11.02 -12.28
C PHE A 168 8.44 11.69 -12.06
N ASP A 169 7.76 12.07 -13.13
CA ASP A 169 6.45 12.75 -13.04
C ASP A 169 5.39 11.89 -12.36
N PHE A 170 5.55 10.55 -12.41
CA PHE A 170 4.70 9.58 -11.72
C PHE A 170 4.99 9.43 -10.22
N LEU A 171 6.06 10.04 -9.70
CA LEU A 171 6.48 9.87 -8.31
C LEU A 171 6.62 11.22 -7.61
N SER A 172 5.87 11.38 -6.53
CA SER A 172 5.99 12.57 -5.69
C SER A 172 6.07 12.20 -4.22
N MET A 173 6.71 13.07 -3.43
CA MET A 173 6.80 12.92 -1.98
C MET A 173 6.43 14.23 -1.30
N LYS A 174 5.50 14.15 -0.34
CA LYS A 174 5.21 15.23 0.60
C LYS A 174 5.71 14.83 1.98
N GLU A 175 6.12 15.81 2.76
CA GLU A 175 6.60 15.60 4.12
C GLU A 175 5.63 16.28 5.09
N THR A 176 5.14 15.55 6.09
CA THR A 176 4.32 16.07 7.19
C THR A 176 5.16 16.20 8.46
N GLU A 177 4.58 16.37 9.64
CA GLU A 177 5.33 16.35 10.89
C GLU A 177 5.93 14.95 11.15
N ASP A 178 5.11 13.90 11.03
CA ASP A 178 5.44 12.53 11.44
C ASP A 178 5.70 11.56 10.28
N GLU A 179 5.30 11.90 9.04
CA GLU A 179 5.33 10.95 7.91
C GLU A 179 5.95 11.54 6.64
N TYR A 180 6.50 10.65 5.80
CA TYR A 180 6.67 10.87 4.37
C TYR A 180 5.48 10.26 3.62
N LEU A 181 4.84 11.06 2.78
CA LEU A 181 3.71 10.67 1.94
C LEU A 181 4.20 10.49 0.51
N LEU A 182 4.40 9.24 0.11
CA LEU A 182 4.89 8.87 -1.22
C LEU A 182 3.71 8.54 -2.14
N THR A 183 3.54 9.28 -3.23
CA THR A 183 2.48 9.04 -4.22
C THR A 183 3.09 8.50 -5.51
N LEU A 184 2.52 7.42 -6.01
CA LEU A 184 2.82 6.77 -7.28
C LEU A 184 1.60 6.88 -8.20
N ASP A 185 1.71 7.55 -9.33
CA ASP A 185 0.68 7.62 -10.39
C ASP A 185 1.12 6.85 -11.63
N ILE A 186 0.69 5.60 -11.71
CA ILE A 186 1.10 4.62 -12.73
C ILE A 186 0.05 4.55 -13.86
N GLY A 187 -1.05 5.29 -13.74
CA GLY A 187 -2.15 5.27 -14.70
C GLY A 187 -1.78 5.87 -16.05
N ASP A 188 -0.84 6.83 -16.05
CA ASP A 188 -0.41 7.53 -17.26
C ASP A 188 0.50 6.63 -18.13
N PRO A 189 0.18 6.41 -19.41
CA PRO A 189 1.08 5.76 -20.36
C PRO A 189 2.45 6.44 -20.49
N GLN A 190 2.54 7.75 -20.19
CA GLN A 190 3.79 8.52 -20.18
C GLN A 190 4.73 8.10 -19.04
N SER A 191 4.23 7.39 -18.02
CA SER A 191 5.07 6.79 -16.97
C SER A 191 6.00 5.68 -17.52
N GLY A 192 5.86 5.29 -18.79
CA GLY A 192 6.87 4.52 -19.51
C GLY A 192 6.98 3.08 -19.01
N LYS A 193 8.18 2.66 -18.59
CA LYS A 193 8.47 1.26 -18.20
C LYS A 193 7.62 0.78 -17.01
N ILE A 194 7.33 1.66 -16.04
CA ILE A 194 6.54 1.27 -14.86
C ILE A 194 5.08 0.98 -15.24
N HIS A 195 4.51 1.76 -16.16
CA HIS A 195 3.18 1.52 -16.72
C HIS A 195 3.14 0.18 -17.48
N GLN A 196 4.16 -0.11 -18.28
CA GLN A 196 4.24 -1.38 -19.03
C GLN A 196 4.32 -2.61 -18.12
N GLU A 197 5.17 -2.58 -17.09
CA GLU A 197 5.27 -3.69 -16.14
C GLU A 197 3.99 -3.84 -15.31
N PHE A 198 3.35 -2.73 -14.91
CA PHE A 198 2.05 -2.77 -14.24
C PHE A 198 0.97 -3.39 -15.15
N MET A 199 0.88 -2.98 -16.41
CA MET A 199 -0.04 -3.55 -17.40
C MET A 199 0.18 -5.05 -17.61
N LYS A 200 1.45 -5.48 -17.66
CA LYS A 200 1.82 -6.89 -17.80
C LYS A 200 1.42 -7.70 -16.57
N GLN A 201 1.65 -7.19 -15.36
CA GLN A 201 1.21 -7.82 -14.11
C GLN A 201 -0.32 -7.90 -14.07
N PHE A 202 -1.01 -6.79 -14.32
CA PHE A 202 -2.47 -6.76 -14.40
C PHE A 202 -3.02 -7.79 -15.38
N LYS A 203 -2.47 -7.87 -16.60
CA LYS A 203 -2.91 -8.86 -17.60
C LYS A 203 -2.68 -10.28 -17.10
N ALA A 204 -1.51 -10.57 -16.52
CA ALA A 204 -1.19 -11.89 -15.99
C ALA A 204 -2.15 -12.33 -14.86
N GLU A 205 -2.65 -11.37 -14.07
CA GLU A 205 -3.51 -11.65 -12.92
C GLU A 205 -4.99 -11.73 -13.28
N MET A 206 -5.48 -10.80 -14.08
CA MET A 206 -6.91 -10.64 -14.35
C MET A 206 -7.37 -11.39 -15.60
N MET A 207 -6.54 -11.49 -16.65
CA MET A 207 -6.99 -12.07 -17.92
C MET A 207 -7.34 -13.56 -17.83
N PRO A 208 -6.64 -14.41 -17.04
CA PRO A 208 -7.03 -15.82 -16.93
C PRO A 208 -8.47 -15.98 -16.44
N GLY A 209 -8.87 -15.23 -15.41
CA GLY A 209 -10.24 -15.29 -14.87
C GLY A 209 -11.29 -14.77 -15.87
N LEU A 210 -11.01 -13.67 -16.57
CA LEU A 210 -11.90 -13.13 -17.59
C LEU A 210 -12.02 -14.02 -18.82
N LYS A 211 -10.95 -14.73 -19.21
CA LYS A 211 -10.99 -15.70 -20.31
C LYS A 211 -11.81 -16.92 -19.92
N GLN A 212 -11.66 -17.41 -18.69
CA GLN A 212 -12.42 -18.55 -18.19
C GLN A 212 -13.92 -18.27 -18.07
N SER A 213 -14.32 -17.02 -17.83
CA SER A 213 -15.74 -16.63 -17.85
C SER A 213 -16.33 -16.58 -19.27
N GLY A 214 -15.53 -16.80 -20.31
CA GLY A 214 -15.97 -16.79 -21.71
C GLY A 214 -16.17 -15.38 -22.29
N LEU A 215 -15.71 -14.33 -21.60
CA LEU A 215 -15.82 -12.96 -22.08
C LEU A 215 -14.78 -12.68 -23.18
N PRO A 216 -15.21 -12.20 -24.38
CA PRO A 216 -14.29 -11.85 -25.46
C PRO A 216 -13.65 -10.48 -25.21
N VAL A 217 -12.66 -10.46 -24.32
CA VAL A 217 -11.92 -9.25 -23.92
C VAL A 217 -10.94 -8.83 -25.02
N GLN A 218 -10.94 -7.53 -25.34
CA GLN A 218 -9.94 -6.93 -26.22
C GLN A 218 -8.75 -6.42 -25.40
N GLU A 219 -7.82 -7.33 -25.07
CA GLU A 219 -6.72 -7.08 -24.13
C GLU A 219 -5.83 -5.87 -24.47
N ASP A 220 -5.64 -5.58 -25.76
CA ASP A 220 -4.79 -4.48 -26.24
C ASP A 220 -5.48 -3.12 -26.19
N ARG A 221 -6.77 -3.10 -25.82
CA ARG A 221 -7.58 -1.89 -25.71
C ARG A 221 -8.00 -1.59 -24.27
N ILE A 222 -7.49 -2.35 -23.30
CA ILE A 222 -7.65 -2.04 -21.88
C ILE A 222 -7.05 -0.67 -21.61
N LYS A 223 -7.79 0.18 -20.88
CA LYS A 223 -7.36 1.53 -20.53
C LYS A 223 -7.34 1.70 -19.03
N PHE A 224 -6.23 2.21 -18.50
CA PHE A 224 -6.19 2.73 -17.15
C PHE A 224 -6.53 4.21 -17.17
N THR A 225 -7.55 4.60 -16.43
CA THR A 225 -7.92 6.00 -16.22
C THR A 225 -7.19 6.56 -15.01
N LYS A 226 -7.03 5.75 -13.95
CA LYS A 226 -6.29 6.12 -12.75
C LYS A 226 -5.67 4.88 -12.12
N VAL A 227 -4.38 4.95 -11.77
CA VAL A 227 -3.72 3.95 -10.93
C VAL A 227 -2.82 4.73 -9.97
N GLU A 228 -3.34 4.99 -8.78
CA GLU A 228 -2.66 5.81 -7.78
C GLU A 228 -2.41 4.96 -6.53
N GLN A 229 -1.20 5.02 -6.02
CA GLN A 229 -0.83 4.43 -4.73
C GLN A 229 -0.21 5.50 -3.84
N LEU A 230 -0.78 5.69 -2.66
CA LEU A 230 -0.26 6.59 -1.62
C LEU A 230 0.28 5.75 -0.47
N ILE A 231 1.56 5.92 -0.12
CA ILE A 231 2.26 5.17 0.90
C ILE A 231 2.68 6.13 2.00
N HIS A 232 2.24 5.84 3.22
CA HIS A 232 2.59 6.57 4.42
C HIS A 232 3.77 5.88 5.10
N ILE A 233 4.88 6.60 5.24
CA ILE A 233 6.13 6.10 5.82
C ILE A 233 6.43 6.91 7.08
N ASP A 234 6.47 6.25 8.23
CA ASP A 234 6.81 6.90 9.51
C ASP A 234 8.27 7.41 9.49
N LYS A 235 8.50 8.66 9.89
CA LYS A 235 9.84 9.27 9.80
C LYS A 235 10.89 8.67 10.72
N LYS A 236 10.47 8.04 11.83
CA LYS A 236 11.38 7.55 12.87
C LYS A 236 11.85 6.14 12.54
N SER A 237 10.90 5.27 12.22
CA SER A 237 11.10 3.85 11.93
C SER A 237 11.33 3.56 10.45
N PHE A 238 10.91 4.46 9.56
CA PHE A 238 10.83 4.24 8.12
C PHE A 238 9.91 3.07 7.73
N GLU A 239 9.04 2.58 8.62
CA GLU A 239 8.08 1.54 8.28
C GLU A 239 6.83 2.12 7.59
N ASN A 240 6.20 1.31 6.72
CA ASN A 240 4.91 1.67 6.12
C ASN A 240 3.79 1.57 7.16
N SER A 241 3.12 2.69 7.45
CA SER A 241 1.97 2.73 8.38
C SER A 241 0.66 2.42 7.65
N LYS A 242 0.50 2.96 6.44
CA LYS A 242 -0.71 2.87 5.62
C LYS A 242 -0.34 2.89 4.14
N THR A 243 -1.11 2.18 3.34
CA THR A 243 -1.08 2.25 1.88
C THR A 243 -2.50 2.39 1.36
N GLU A 244 -2.74 3.38 0.52
CA GLU A 244 -4.00 3.59 -0.17
C GLU A 244 -3.79 3.35 -1.66
N GLN A 245 -4.73 2.66 -2.28
CA GLN A 245 -4.66 2.31 -3.69
C GLN A 245 -6.00 2.64 -4.35
N THR A 246 -5.94 3.41 -5.43
CA THR A 246 -7.09 3.68 -6.29
C THR A 246 -6.80 3.17 -7.69
N VAL A 247 -7.69 2.34 -8.23
CA VAL A 247 -7.62 1.84 -9.60
C VAL A 247 -8.94 2.13 -10.31
N ILE A 248 -8.88 2.78 -11.45
CA ILE A 248 -9.99 2.99 -12.37
C ILE A 248 -9.53 2.55 -13.75
N LEU A 249 -10.23 1.58 -14.33
CA LEU A 249 -9.90 1.04 -15.65
C LEU A 249 -11.14 0.65 -16.44
N GLU A 250 -10.97 0.58 -17.75
CA GLU A 250 -11.98 0.13 -18.70
C GLU A 250 -11.48 -1.09 -19.47
N ILE A 251 -12.30 -2.15 -19.46
CA ILE A 251 -12.06 -3.38 -20.19
C ILE A 251 -13.10 -3.48 -21.32
N PRO A 252 -12.70 -3.25 -22.57
CA PRO A 252 -13.59 -3.43 -23.70
C PRO A 252 -13.82 -4.91 -23.99
N VAL A 253 -15.09 -5.26 -24.19
CA VAL A 253 -15.56 -6.60 -24.55
C VAL A 253 -16.31 -6.49 -25.87
N SER A 254 -16.06 -7.40 -26.82
CA SER A 254 -16.79 -7.40 -28.09
C SER A 254 -17.10 -8.80 -28.59
N GLN A 255 -18.36 -9.01 -28.96
CA GLN A 255 -18.84 -10.26 -29.52
C GLN A 255 -19.62 -9.96 -30.81
N GLY A 256 -19.02 -10.24 -31.97
CA GLY A 256 -19.58 -9.85 -33.26
C GLY A 256 -19.73 -8.32 -33.36
N ASP A 257 -20.91 -7.86 -33.75
CA ASP A 257 -21.20 -6.42 -33.92
C ASP A 257 -21.57 -5.70 -32.60
N GLN A 258 -21.62 -6.42 -31.47
CA GLN A 258 -21.92 -5.83 -30.17
C GLN A 258 -20.63 -5.47 -29.44
N SER A 259 -20.56 -4.23 -28.95
CA SER A 259 -19.50 -3.74 -28.08
C SER A 259 -20.05 -3.41 -26.69
N SER A 260 -19.31 -3.79 -25.66
CA SER A 260 -19.61 -3.48 -24.27
C SER A 260 -18.33 -3.07 -23.55
N THR A 261 -18.48 -2.36 -22.44
CA THR A 261 -17.35 -1.94 -21.60
C THR A 261 -17.61 -2.38 -20.17
N ILE A 262 -16.60 -2.99 -19.56
CA ILE A 262 -16.58 -3.24 -18.12
C ILE A 262 -15.69 -2.18 -17.50
N LYS A 263 -16.26 -1.26 -16.73
CA LYS A 263 -15.50 -0.33 -15.90
C LYS A 263 -15.26 -0.97 -14.53
N VAL A 264 -14.02 -0.90 -14.06
CA VAL A 264 -13.64 -1.36 -12.73
C VAL A 264 -13.15 -0.16 -11.95
N GLU A 265 -13.81 0.13 -10.84
CA GLU A 265 -13.42 1.17 -9.88
C GLU A 265 -13.09 0.49 -8.56
N GLN A 266 -11.87 0.68 -8.06
CA GLN A 266 -11.38 0.07 -6.84
C GLN A 266 -10.71 1.12 -5.97
N ALA A 267 -11.06 1.12 -4.69
CA ALA A 267 -10.42 1.92 -3.66
C ALA A 267 -10.12 1.04 -2.45
N MET A 268 -8.84 0.82 -2.16
CA MET A 268 -8.37 -0.07 -1.09
C MET A 268 -7.45 0.69 -0.14
N THR A 269 -7.56 0.38 1.14
CA THR A 269 -6.64 0.83 2.19
C THR A 269 -6.06 -0.40 2.87
N MET A 270 -4.74 -0.46 2.95
CA MET A 270 -4.01 -1.44 3.75
C MET A 270 -3.29 -0.71 4.89
N LYS A 271 -3.65 -1.02 6.12
CA LYS A 271 -3.06 -0.44 7.33
C LYS A 271 -2.17 -1.47 8.01
N ARG A 272 -0.97 -1.08 8.43
CA ARG A 272 -0.12 -1.92 9.28
C ARG A 272 -0.60 -1.84 10.72
N ASN A 273 -0.80 -3.01 11.33
CA ASN A 273 -1.21 -3.15 12.73
C ASN A 273 -0.02 -3.32 13.68
N GLY A 274 1.19 -3.57 13.14
CA GLY A 274 2.43 -3.69 13.88
C GLY A 274 3.22 -4.93 13.51
N GLU A 275 4.32 -5.15 14.24
CA GLU A 275 5.14 -6.35 14.10
C GLU A 275 4.37 -7.62 14.51
N PHE A 276 4.59 -8.69 13.76
CA PHE A 276 4.10 -10.03 14.08
C PHE A 276 5.30 -10.93 14.38
N ASN A 277 5.46 -11.27 15.66
CA ASN A 277 6.56 -12.09 16.17
C ASN A 277 6.21 -13.58 16.33
N GLY A 278 5.05 -14.01 15.82
CA GLY A 278 4.60 -15.40 15.89
C GLY A 278 5.06 -16.23 14.70
N THR A 279 4.68 -17.51 14.71
CA THR A 279 4.80 -18.42 13.57
C THR A 279 3.44 -18.55 12.90
N ILE A 280 3.44 -18.67 11.57
CA ILE A 280 2.23 -19.00 10.80
C ILE A 280 2.30 -20.49 10.46
N GLU A 281 1.37 -21.26 11.00
CA GLU A 281 1.23 -22.68 10.75
C GLU A 281 -0.19 -22.99 10.28
N VAL A 282 -0.31 -24.01 9.44
CA VAL A 282 -1.62 -24.52 9.01
C VAL A 282 -2.14 -25.46 10.11
N PRO A 283 -3.33 -25.19 10.68
CA PRO A 283 -3.98 -26.08 11.64
C PRO A 283 -4.08 -27.52 11.12
N GLN A 284 -3.86 -28.51 11.99
CA GLN A 284 -3.87 -29.92 11.59
C GLN A 284 -5.21 -30.35 10.99
N GLU A 285 -6.33 -29.87 11.54
CA GLU A 285 -7.68 -30.09 10.99
C GLU A 285 -7.80 -29.64 9.53
N ILE A 286 -7.16 -28.52 9.16
CA ILE A 286 -7.13 -28.04 7.77
C ILE A 286 -6.32 -28.98 6.89
N LYS A 287 -5.16 -29.46 7.37
CA LYS A 287 -4.33 -30.42 6.61
C LYS A 287 -5.06 -31.73 6.36
N ASP A 288 -5.81 -32.21 7.34
CA ASP A 288 -6.51 -33.50 7.28
C ASP A 288 -7.74 -33.44 6.36
N GLN A 289 -8.42 -32.30 6.27
CA GLN A 289 -9.63 -32.12 5.46
C GLN A 289 -9.38 -31.56 4.05
N ALA A 290 -8.22 -30.95 3.82
CA ALA A 290 -7.93 -30.30 2.55
C ALA A 290 -7.80 -31.33 1.42
N LYS A 291 -8.51 -31.08 0.32
CA LYS A 291 -8.38 -31.89 -0.90
C LYS A 291 -7.31 -31.30 -1.79
N GLU A 292 -6.48 -32.15 -2.38
CA GLU A 292 -5.52 -31.73 -3.40
C GLU A 292 -6.27 -31.13 -4.59
N PHE A 293 -5.92 -29.89 -4.93
CA PHE A 293 -6.39 -29.22 -6.12
C PHE A 293 -5.48 -29.60 -7.28
N THR A 294 -5.99 -30.40 -8.20
CA THR A 294 -5.36 -30.69 -9.49
C THR A 294 -6.19 -29.97 -10.57
N PRO A 295 -5.62 -28.98 -11.28
CA PRO A 295 -6.34 -28.22 -12.30
C PRO A 295 -6.83 -29.08 -13.47
#